data_AF-A0A948I0K5-F1
#
_entry.id   AF-A0A948I0K5-F1
#
_cell.length_a   1.000
_cell.length_b   1.000
_cell.length_c   1.000
_cell.angle_alpha   90.00
_cell.angle_beta   90.00
_cell.angle_gamma   90.00
#
_symmetry.space_group_name_H-M   'P 1'
#
loop_
_entity.id
_entity.type
_entity.pdbx_description
1 polymer ?
#
loop_
_entity_poly.entity_id
_entity_poly.type
_entity_poly.pdbx_seq_one_letter_code
_entity_poly.pdbx_strand_id
1 'polypeptide(L)'
;MADGLSAVPGVSLDHPVQANEIFATLPAAMIDGLLEDGFAFYRWGKPEAPSIRLVTAFATREEDARRFVTRAAALAAQQAAE
;
A
#
# COMPACT_ATOMS: atom_id res chain seq x y z
N MET A 1 9.06 0.08 -5.90
CA MET A 1 7.76 -0.02 -5.18
C MET A 1 7.97 0.00 -3.66
N ALA A 2 8.73 -0.93 -3.09
CA ALA A 2 8.98 -1.01 -1.64
C ALA A 2 9.59 0.29 -1.04
N ASP A 3 10.65 0.81 -1.66
CA ASP A 3 11.35 2.02 -1.21
C ASP A 3 10.43 3.26 -1.20
N GLY A 4 9.63 3.44 -2.26
CA GLY A 4 8.67 4.53 -2.35
C GLY A 4 7.48 4.41 -1.38
N LEU A 5 7.03 3.19 -1.07
CA LEU A 5 6.00 2.97 -0.03
C LEU A 5 6.53 3.27 1.36
N SER A 6 7.79 2.91 1.67
CA SER A 6 8.39 3.17 2.98
C SER A 6 8.58 4.66 3.28
N ALA A 7 8.55 5.52 2.26
CA ALA A 7 8.60 6.97 2.39
C ALA A 7 7.21 7.60 2.64
N VAL A 8 6.12 6.83 2.53
CA VAL A 8 4.76 7.33 2.74
C VAL A 8 4.45 7.36 4.25
N PRO A 9 4.06 8.51 4.82
CA PRO A 9 3.70 8.59 6.23
C PRO A 9 2.49 7.70 6.53
N GLY A 10 2.58 6.91 7.60
CA GLY A 10 1.55 5.94 7.99
C GLY A 10 1.66 4.57 7.32
N VAL A 11 2.60 4.38 6.39
CA VAL A 11 2.92 3.07 5.82
C VAL A 11 4.09 2.45 6.57
N SER A 12 3.95 1.19 6.97
CA SER A 12 5.03 0.41 7.56
C SER A 12 5.17 -0.92 6.84
N LEU A 13 6.36 -1.25 6.35
CA LEU A 13 6.62 -2.56 5.74
C LEU A 13 6.86 -3.59 6.84
N ASP A 14 5.99 -4.60 6.91
CA ASP A 14 6.03 -5.63 7.97
C ASP A 14 7.18 -6.64 7.75
N HIS A 15 7.52 -6.87 6.48
CA HIS A 15 8.56 -7.83 6.08
C HIS A 15 9.48 -7.26 4.99
N PRO A 16 10.77 -7.65 4.98
CA PRO A 16 11.65 -7.35 3.87
C PRO A 16 11.09 -7.96 2.58
N VAL A 17 11.07 -7.18 1.50
CA VAL A 17 10.55 -7.63 0.19
C VAL A 17 11.54 -8.62 -0.41
N GLN A 18 11.34 -9.91 -0.14
CA GLN A 18 12.24 -10.99 -0.59
C GLN A 18 11.75 -11.70 -1.85
N ALA A 19 10.53 -11.42 -2.32
CA ALA A 19 9.93 -12.08 -3.48
C ALA A 19 8.90 -11.17 -4.18
N ASN A 20 7.80 -11.78 -4.63
CA ASN A 20 6.69 -11.15 -5.33
C ASN A 20 5.57 -10.63 -4.40
N GLU A 21 5.67 -10.85 -3.10
CA GLU A 21 4.67 -10.44 -2.11
C GLU A 21 5.21 -9.32 -1.21
N ILE A 22 4.44 -8.24 -1.06
CA ILE A 22 4.75 -7.12 -0.18
C ILE A 22 3.66 -7.06 0.89
N PHE A 23 4.08 -7.09 2.16
CA PHE A 23 3.21 -6.91 3.31
C PHE A 23 3.47 -5.53 3.90
N ALA A 24 2.42 -4.71 3.94
CA ALA A 24 2.50 -3.36 4.46
C ALA A 24 1.30 -3.08 5.38
N THR A 25 1.53 -2.44 6.50
CA THR A 25 0.49 -1.87 7.36
C THR A 25 0.17 -0.46 6.88
N LEU A 26 -1.11 -0.16 6.66
CA LEU A 26 -1.58 1.16 6.21
C LEU A 26 -2.85 1.52 7.00
N PRO A 27 -3.18 2.80 7.18
CA PRO A 27 -4.42 3.20 7.80
C PRO A 27 -5.65 2.68 7.04
N ALA A 28 -6.73 2.37 7.76
CA ALA A 28 -7.95 1.82 7.16
C ALA A 28 -8.54 2.73 6.06
N ALA A 29 -8.50 4.05 6.24
CA ALA A 29 -8.98 5.01 5.24
C ALA A 29 -8.11 5.02 3.96
N MET A 30 -6.79 4.85 4.08
CA MET A 30 -5.92 4.69 2.91
C MET A 30 -6.25 3.41 2.14
N ILE A 31 -6.47 2.32 2.87
CA ILE A 31 -6.86 1.04 2.28
C ILE A 31 -8.18 1.18 1.52
N ASP A 32 -9.17 1.85 2.10
CA ASP A 32 -10.46 2.08 1.46
C ASP A 32 -10.32 2.93 0.20
N GLY A 33 -9.61 4.06 0.29
CA GLY A 33 -9.37 4.94 -0.85
C GLY A 33 -8.59 4.26 -2.00
N LEU A 34 -7.66 3.36 -1.69
CA LEU A 34 -6.96 2.56 -2.71
C LEU A 34 -7.90 1.54 -3.38
N LEU A 35 -8.81 0.92 -2.63
CA LEU A 35 -9.81 0.01 -3.21
C LEU A 35 -10.82 0.77 -4.08
N GLU A 36 -11.25 1.95 -3.66
CA GLU A 36 -12.13 2.84 -4.44
C GLU A 36 -11.46 3.30 -5.74
N ASP A 37 -10.14 3.52 -5.74
CA ASP A 37 -9.36 3.84 -6.94
C ASP A 37 -9.19 2.66 -7.91
N GLY A 38 -9.69 1.47 -7.53
CA GLY A 38 -9.67 0.26 -8.34
C GLY A 38 -8.42 -0.61 -8.14
N PHE A 39 -7.58 -0.34 -7.14
CA PHE A 39 -6.46 -1.23 -6.82
C PHE A 39 -6.97 -2.51 -6.14
N ALA A 40 -6.49 -3.66 -6.60
CA ALA A 40 -6.84 -4.95 -6.02
C ALA A 40 -5.68 -5.48 -5.16
N PHE A 41 -5.97 -5.75 -3.89
CA PHE A 41 -5.04 -6.36 -2.94
C PHE A 41 -5.81 -7.06 -1.83
N TYR A 42 -5.13 -7.92 -1.08
CA TYR A 42 -5.74 -8.62 0.04
C TYR A 42 -5.56 -7.83 1.32
N ARG A 43 -6.64 -7.62 2.08
CA ARG A 43 -6.52 -7.16 3.47
C ARG A 43 -5.95 -8.31 4.30
N TRP A 44 -4.88 -8.02 5.02
CA TRP A 44 -4.12 -8.94 5.85
C TRP A 44 -4.02 -8.36 7.27
N GLY A 45 -3.88 -9.19 8.30
CA GLY A 45 -3.73 -8.71 9.68
C GLY A 45 -5.03 -8.53 10.46
N LYS A 46 -4.93 -7.89 11.63
CA LYS A 46 -6.02 -7.73 12.59
C LYS A 46 -6.82 -6.44 12.31
N PRO A 47 -8.10 -6.36 12.69
CA PRO A 47 -8.90 -5.14 12.54
C PRO A 47 -8.27 -3.91 13.25
N GLU A 48 -7.48 -4.14 14.29
CA GLU A 48 -6.76 -3.11 15.05
C GLU A 48 -5.47 -2.63 14.36
N ALA A 49 -4.94 -3.42 13.42
CA ALA A 49 -3.71 -3.14 12.68
C ALA A 49 -3.88 -3.61 11.22
N PRO A 50 -4.69 -2.87 10.43
CA PRO A 50 -5.02 -3.29 9.09
C PRO A 50 -3.76 -3.27 8.21
N SER A 51 -3.44 -4.43 7.68
CA SER A 51 -2.34 -4.61 6.75
C SER A 51 -2.87 -5.02 5.39
N ILE A 52 -2.04 -4.91 4.38
CA ILE A 52 -2.34 -5.37 3.03
C ILE A 52 -1.25 -6.31 2.58
N ARG A 53 -1.67 -7.29 1.78
CA ARG A 53 -0.79 -8.14 1.01
C ARG A 53 -0.96 -7.79 -0.47
N LEU A 54 0.09 -7.19 -1.01
CA LEU A 54 0.24 -6.90 -2.42
C LEU A 54 0.98 -8.06 -3.07
N VAL A 55 0.42 -8.62 -4.13
CA VAL A 55 1.10 -9.63 -4.95
C VAL A 55 1.48 -8.97 -6.26
N THR A 56 2.77 -8.71 -6.44
CA THR A 56 3.34 -8.23 -7.70
C THR A 56 3.53 -9.44 -8.62
N ALA A 57 2.66 -9.59 -9.62
CA ALA A 57 2.89 -10.60 -10.64
C ALA A 57 4.07 -10.17 -11.54
N PHE A 58 4.71 -11.12 -12.24
CA PHE A 58 5.78 -10.83 -13.20
C PHE A 58 5.34 -9.88 -14.34
N ALA A 59 4.03 -9.70 -14.52
CA ALA A 59 3.40 -8.78 -15.47
C ALA A 59 3.00 -7.42 -14.87
N THR A 60 3.29 -7.14 -13.60
CA THR A 60 3.03 -5.83 -12.99
C THR A 60 3.97 -4.81 -13.63
N ARG A 61 3.41 -3.86 -14.38
CA ARG A 61 4.21 -2.79 -15.00
C ARG A 61 4.71 -1.84 -13.91
N GLU A 62 5.91 -1.31 -14.10
CA GLU A 62 6.47 -0.30 -13.19
C GLU A 62 5.56 0.92 -13.02
N GLU A 63 4.78 1.25 -14.05
CA GLU A 63 3.80 2.33 -14.01
C GLU A 63 2.65 2.07 -13.01
N ASP A 64 2.14 0.84 -12.94
CA ASP A 64 1.13 0.44 -11.96
C ASP A 64 1.68 0.53 -10.54
N ALA A 65 2.92 0.08 -10.34
CA ALA A 65 3.62 0.19 -9.06
C ALA A 65 3.83 1.65 -8.65
N ARG A 66 4.17 2.54 -9.59
CA ARG A 66 4.35 3.97 -9.35
C ARG A 66 3.01 4.67 -9.08
N ARG A 67 1.95 4.33 -9.81
CA ARG A 67 0.59 4.80 -9.57
C ARG A 67 0.13 4.44 -8.17
N PHE A 68 0.35 3.20 -7.74
CA PHE A 68 0.01 2.76 -6.38
C PHE A 68 0.70 3.62 -5.32
N VAL A 69 2.04 3.79 -5.41
CA VAL A 69 2.81 4.62 -4.46
C VAL A 69 2.31 6.07 -4.45
N THR A 70 2.02 6.63 -5.62
CA THR A 70 1.55 8.02 -5.76
C THR A 70 0.19 8.21 -5.10
N ARG A 71 -0.74 7.26 -5.30
CA ARG A 71 -2.08 7.32 -4.69
C ARG A 71 -2.02 7.09 -3.19
N ALA A 72 -1.20 6.15 -2.70
CA ALA A 72 -0.96 5.95 -1.28
C ALA A 72 -0.37 7.23 -0.61
N ALA A 73 0.59 7.89 -1.25
CA ALA A 73 1.16 9.15 -0.76
C ALA A 73 0.13 10.29 -0.71
N ALA A 74 -0.72 10.41 -1.74
CA ALA A 74 -1.78 11.41 -1.78
C ALA A 74 -2.79 11.19 -0.64
N LEU A 75 -3.25 9.95 -0.45
CA LEU A 75 -4.16 9.59 0.64
C LEU A 75 -3.54 9.86 2.01
N ALA A 76 -2.26 9.56 2.19
CA ALA A 76 -1.54 9.86 3.44
C ALA A 76 -1.52 11.36 3.74
N ALA A 77 -1.28 12.19 2.72
CA ALA A 77 -1.29 13.65 2.88
C ALA A 77 -2.69 14.19 3.18
N GLN A 78 -3.74 13.60 2.61
CA GLN A 78 -5.13 13.96 2.92
C GLN A 78 -5.49 13.61 4.37
N GLN A 79 -5.08 12.44 4.85
CA GLN A 79 -5.32 12.02 6.23
C GLN A 79 -4.51 12.81 7.28
N ALA A 80 -3.38 13.40 6.89
CA ALA A 80 -2.58 14.26 7.77
C ALA A 80 -3.12 15.70 7.85
N ALA A 81 -3.99 16.09 6.92
CA ALA A 81 -4.62 17.41 6.85
C ALA A 81 -6.00 17.46 7.53
N GLU A 82 -6.58 16.30 7.88
CA GLU A 82 -7.78 16.14 8.70
C GLU A 82 -7.42 15.98 10.19
#